data_AF-A0A7C1LSS4-F1
#
_entry.id   AF-A0A7C1LSS4-F1
#
_cell.length_a   1.000
_cell.length_b   1.000
_cell.length_c   1.000
_cell.angle_alpha   90.00
_cell.angle_beta   90.00
_cell.angle_gamma   90.00
#
_symmetry.space_group_name_H-M   'P 1'
#
loop_
_entity.id
_entity.type
_entity.pdbx_description
1 polymer ?
#
loop_
_entity_poly.entity_id
_entity_poly.type
_entity_poly.pdbx_seq_one_letter_code
_entity_poly.pdbx_strand_id
1 'polypeptide(L)' 'MKKICEILIVVAAISLIVGVVSRLIVEPIMGIEAQAFLQFAQTCLLFAVALAAREWMIAKGK' A
#
# COMPACT_ATOMS: atom_id res chain seq x y z
N MET A 1 -12.16 8.33 -8.82
CA MET A 1 -10.88 8.04 -8.13
C MET A 1 -11.05 7.35 -6.78
N LYS A 2 -12.13 7.61 -6.02
CA LYS A 2 -12.39 6.96 -4.71
C LYS A 2 -12.24 5.43 -4.69
N LYS A 3 -12.85 4.71 -5.64
CA LYS A 3 -12.73 3.24 -5.74
C LYS A 3 -11.28 2.75 -5.92
N ILE A 4 -10.46 3.50 -6.66
CA ILE A 4 -9.05 3.14 -6.89
C ILE A 4 -8.24 3.33 -5.60
N CYS A 5 -8.47 4.43 -4.86
CA CYS A 5 -7.85 4.62 -3.54
C CYS A 5 -8.26 3.52 -2.55
N GLU A 6 -9.53 3.14 -2.50
CA GLU A 6 -10.02 2.05 -1.63
C GLU A 6 -9.31 0.73 -1.94
N ILE A 7 -9.20 0.38 -3.23
CA ILE A 7 -8.48 -0.82 -3.66
C ILE A 7 -7.01 -0.74 -3.27
N LEU A 8 -6.34 0.39 -3.49
CA LEU A 8 -4.93 0.57 -3.13
C LEU A 8 -4.70 0.44 -1.62
N ILE A 9 -5.61 0.96 -0.79
CA ILE A 9 -5.54 0.83 0.67
C ILE A 9 -5.72 -0.63 1.10
N VAL A 10 -6.69 -1.34 0.52
CA VAL A 10 -6.92 -2.76 0.84
C VAL A 10 -5.73 -3.61 0.43
N VAL A 11 -5.21 -3.42 -0.78
CA VAL A 11 -4.02 -4.13 -1.28
C VAL A 11 -2.81 -3.81 -0.40
N ALA A 12 -2.60 -2.55 -0.04
CA ALA A 12 -1.53 -2.15 0.87
C ALA A 12 -1.65 -2.84 2.23
N ALA A 13 -2.85 -2.92 2.80
CA ALA A 13 -3.09 -3.57 4.08
C ALA A 13 -2.76 -5.06 4.03
N ILE A 14 -3.20 -5.77 2.99
CA ILE A 14 -2.89 -7.20 2.81
C ILE A 14 -1.38 -7.41 2.64
N SER A 15 -0.72 -6.63 1.78
CA SER A 15 0.72 -6.73 1.57
C SER A 15 1.53 -6.37 2.82
N LEU A 16 1.06 -5.42 3.63
CA LEU A 16 1.67 -5.09 4.91
C LEU A 16 1.55 -6.27 5.88
N ILE A 17 0.36 -6.87 6.01
CA ILE A 17 0.14 -8.03 6.88
C ILE A 17 1.06 -9.18 6.46
N VAL A 18 1.09 -9.52 5.17
CA VAL A 18 1.94 -10.60 4.64
C VAL A 18 3.44 -10.30 4.86
N GLY A 19 3.89 -9.07 4.60
CA GLY A 19 5.27 -8.68 4.80
C GLY A 19 5.70 -8.69 6.27
N VAL A 20 4.83 -8.24 7.19
CA VAL A 20 5.08 -8.29 8.62
C VAL A 20 5.13 -9.74 9.11
N VAL A 21 4.17 -10.58 8.69
CA VAL A 21 4.15 -12.00 9.05
C VAL A 21 5.40 -12.70 8.54
N SER A 22 5.76 -12.52 7.27
CA SER A 22 6.99 -13.09 6.67
C SER A 22 8.26 -12.67 7.45
N ARG A 23 8.30 -11.42 7.93
CA ARG A 23 9.43 -10.93 8.75
C ARG A 23 9.46 -11.56 10.14
N LEU A 24 8.30 -11.84 10.74
CA LEU A 24 8.19 -12.47 12.05
C LEU A 24 8.59 -13.95 12.01
N ILE A 25 8.23 -14.66 10.95
CA ILE A 25 8.57 -16.09 10.78
C ILE A 25 9.98 -16.30 10.20
N VAL A 26 10.66 -15.24 9.76
CA VAL A 26 12.00 -15.28 9.11
C VAL A 26 12.05 -16.27 7.94
N GLU A 27 10.89 -16.49 7.30
CA GLU A 27 10.74 -17.36 6.15
C GLU A 27 10.13 -16.60 4.97
N PRO A 28 10.66 -16.80 3.75
CA PRO A 28 10.09 -16.21 2.55
C PRO A 28 8.74 -16.88 2.23
N ILE A 29 7.70 -16.07 2.06
CA ILE A 29 6.38 -16.56 1.66
C ILE A 29 6.33 -16.60 0.14
N MET A 30 6.08 -17.78 -0.44
CA MET A 30 6.06 -18.02 -1.89
C MET A 30 7.36 -17.61 -2.60
N GLY A 31 8.51 -17.75 -1.93
CA GLY A 31 9.82 -17.38 -2.47
C GLY A 31 10.05 -15.86 -2.59
N ILE A 32 9.13 -15.04 -2.06
CA ILE A 32 9.25 -13.59 -2.06
C ILE A 32 9.74 -13.15 -0.68
N GLU A 33 10.77 -12.29 -0.65
CA GLU A 33 11.29 -11.75 0.60
C GLU A 33 10.29 -10.80 1.28
N ALA A 34 10.27 -10.82 2.61
CA ALA A 34 9.47 -9.91 3.43
C ALA A 34 9.64 -8.43 3.03
N GLN A 35 10.86 -8.04 2.66
CA GLN A 35 11.17 -6.68 2.24
C GLN A 35 10.39 -6.27 0.98
N ALA A 36 10.21 -7.17 0.01
CA ALA A 36 9.48 -6.87 -1.21
C ALA A 36 8.00 -6.59 -0.93
N PHE A 37 7.36 -7.37 -0.04
CA PHE A 37 5.98 -7.14 0.40
C PHE A 37 5.83 -5.79 1.12
N LEU A 38 6.78 -5.43 1.99
CA LEU A 38 6.76 -4.17 2.71
C LEU A 38 6.97 -2.96 1.79
N GLN A 39 7.91 -3.06 0.84
CA GLN A 39 8.14 -2.01 -0.18
C GLN A 39 6.93 -1.82 -1.10
N PHE A 40 6.27 -2.92 -1.47
CA PHE A 40 5.04 -2.87 -2.26
C PHE A 40 3.91 -2.21 -1.47
N ALA A 41 3.70 -2.58 -0.20
CA ALA A 41 2.73 -1.93 0.68
C ALA A 41 3.00 -0.42 0.82
N GLN A 42 4.26 -0.03 1.02
CA GLN A 42 4.66 1.38 1.10
C GLN A 42 4.36 2.14 -0.20
N THR A 43 4.62 1.52 -1.36
CA THR A 43 4.32 2.11 -2.67
C THR A 43 2.81 2.33 -2.84
N CYS A 44 1.98 1.34 -2.49
CA CYS A 44 0.53 1.46 -2.54
C CYS A 44 0.00 2.57 -1.63
N LEU A 45 0.55 2.73 -0.41
CA LEU A 45 0.19 3.81 0.51
C LEU A 45 0.60 5.19 -0.04
N LEU A 46 1.80 5.32 -0.60
CA LEU A 46 2.25 6.57 -1.22
C LEU A 46 1.33 6.97 -2.38
N PHE A 47 0.92 6.02 -3.22
CA PHE A 47 -0.04 6.27 -4.29
C PHE A 47 -1.41 6.70 -3.75
N ALA A 48 -1.92 6.05 -2.71
CA ALA A 48 -3.19 6.41 -2.08
C ALA A 48 -3.16 7.85 -1.52
N VAL A 49 -2.06 8.23 -0.84
CA VAL A 49 -1.85 9.59 -0.32
C VAL A 49 -1.72 10.61 -1.44
N ALA A 50 -0.95 10.32 -2.50
CA ALA A 50 -0.78 11.23 -3.64
C ALA A 50 -2.11 11.50 -4.36
N LEU A 51 -2.93 10.47 -4.55
CA LEU A 51 -4.26 10.60 -5.14
C LEU A 51 -5.21 11.41 -4.25
N ALA A 52 -5.19 11.15 -2.93
CA ALA A 52 -5.99 11.92 -1.97
C ALA A 52 -5.57 13.40 -1.93
N ALA A 53 -4.27 13.69 -1.95
CA ALA A 53 -3.74 15.05 -1.99
C ALA A 53 -4.15 15.78 -3.29
N ARG A 54 -4.11 15.09 -4.43
CA ARG A 54 -4.59 15.63 -5.71
C ARG A 54 -6.07 16.00 -5.67
N GLU A 55 -6.92 15.11 -5.16
CA GLU A 55 -8.36 15.37 -4.98
C GLU A 55 -8.60 16.57 -4.04
N TRP A 56 -7.81 16.70 -2.97
CA TRP A 56 -7.90 17.84 -2.05
C TRP A 56 -7.50 19.17 -2.70
N MET A 57 -6.44 19.18 -3.51
CA MET A 57 -6.05 20.38 -4.27
C MET A 57 -7.10 20.78 -5.30
N ILE A 58 -7.71 19.81 -5.99
CA ILE A 58 -8.81 20.08 -6.93
C ILE A 58 -10.02 20.65 -6.18
N ALA A 59 -10.33 20.15 -4.99
CA ALA A 59 -11.44 20.63 -4.17
C ALA A 59 -11.22 22.04 -3.61
N LYS A 60 -9.95 22.43 -3.34
CA LYS A 60 -9.58 23.79 -2.90
C LYS A 60 -9.38 24.80 -4.04
N GLY A 61 -9.11 24.31 -5.26
CA GLY A 61 -8.91 25.13 -6.46
C GLY A 61 -10.20 25.49 -7.21
N LYS A 62 -11.36 25.13 -6.66
CA LYS A 62 -12.70 25.62 -7.03
C LYS A 62 -13.26 26.47 -5.91
#